data_AF-A0A514C8M0-F1
#
_entry.id   AF-A0A514C8M0-F1
#
_cell.length_a   1.000
_cell.length_b   1.000
_cell.length_c   1.000
_cell.angle_alpha   90.00
_cell.angle_beta   90.00
_cell.angle_gamma   90.00
#
_symmetry.space_group_name_H-M   'P 1'
#
loop_
_entity.id
_entity.type
_entity.pdbx_description
1 polymer ?
#
loop_
_entity_poly.entity_id
_entity_poly.type
_entity_poly.pdbx_seq_one_letter_code
_entity_poly.pdbx_strand_id
1 'polypeptide(L)'
;MSEERYARLQQALIESAKQHLIELTGALALPSGADRNEGISSAWWQLTGLTQLVHFDSGLDEATKQELVAIDQLAIQATTKPADKALMASEVDADIAAALADPTASYWLKHSLQQALPRDPVDAVNDAEWLFELLNKRCVEQLQHEAPPSMEMEFRSANGTTTQIDITQVAPVIELGGFKA
;
A
#
# COMPACT_ATOMS: atom_id res chain seq x y z
N MET A 1 11.09 -16.32 39.16
CA MET A 1 12.26 -16.81 38.37
C MET A 1 13.47 -16.74 39.29
N SER A 2 14.38 -17.71 39.26
CA SER A 2 15.67 -17.53 39.98
C SER A 2 16.51 -16.49 39.25
N GLU A 3 17.25 -15.67 39.99
CA GLU A 3 18.20 -14.67 39.45
C GLU A 3 19.10 -15.27 38.36
N GLU A 4 19.59 -16.48 38.59
CA GLU A 4 20.45 -17.20 37.65
C GLU A 4 19.75 -17.58 36.32
N ARG A 5 18.44 -17.91 36.38
CA ARG A 5 17.66 -18.20 35.16
C ARG A 5 17.35 -16.91 34.40
N TYR A 6 17.19 -15.81 35.14
CA TYR A 6 16.93 -14.50 34.57
C TYR A 6 18.17 -13.94 33.84
N ALA A 7 19.34 -14.02 34.48
CA ALA A 7 20.62 -13.67 33.86
C ALA A 7 20.91 -14.50 32.60
N ARG A 8 20.65 -15.81 32.63
CA ARG A 8 20.78 -16.68 31.45
C ARG A 8 19.86 -16.28 30.30
N LEU A 9 18.64 -15.83 30.59
CA LEU A 9 17.72 -15.36 29.56
C LEU A 9 18.22 -14.07 28.91
N GLN A 10 18.67 -13.10 29.71
CA GLN A 10 19.23 -11.84 29.19
C GLN A 10 20.45 -12.09 28.31
N GLN A 11 21.35 -12.98 28.74
CA GLN A 11 22.50 -13.39 27.93
C GLN A 11 22.08 -14.03 26.60
N ALA A 12 21.07 -14.90 26.60
CA ALA A 12 20.55 -15.52 25.39
C ALA A 12 19.92 -14.50 24.42
N LEU A 13 19.24 -13.47 24.95
CA LEU A 13 18.70 -12.38 24.13
C LEU A 13 19.82 -11.59 23.43
N ILE A 14 20.89 -11.27 24.16
CA ILE A 14 22.07 -10.58 23.61
C ILE A 14 22.73 -11.44 22.53
N GLU A 15 22.93 -12.74 22.80
CA GLU A 15 23.54 -13.67 21.84
C GLU A 15 22.71 -13.80 20.57
N SER A 16 21.38 -13.90 20.70
CA SER A 16 20.46 -13.93 19.56
C SER A 16 20.54 -12.62 18.76
N ALA A 17 20.56 -11.47 19.42
CA ALA A 17 20.67 -10.16 18.76
C ALA A 17 22.00 -10.02 18.00
N LYS A 18 23.12 -10.47 18.61
CA LYS A 18 24.45 -10.50 17.95
C LYS A 18 24.45 -11.41 16.72
N GLN A 19 23.80 -12.58 16.81
CA GLN A 19 23.68 -13.52 15.70
C GLN A 19 22.88 -12.91 14.53
N HIS A 20 21.74 -12.27 14.80
CA HIS A 20 20.97 -11.61 13.74
C HIS A 20 21.68 -10.40 13.14
N LEU A 21 22.51 -9.68 13.91
CA LEU A 21 23.39 -8.65 13.33
C LEU A 21 24.42 -9.25 12.36
N ILE A 22 24.98 -10.43 12.66
CA ILE A 22 25.89 -11.15 11.75
C ILE A 22 25.14 -11.57 10.48
N GLU A 23 23.92 -12.09 10.61
CA GLU A 23 23.08 -12.48 9.47
C GLU A 23 22.73 -11.26 8.59
N LEU A 24 22.34 -10.14 9.20
CA LEU A 24 22.05 -8.89 8.51
C LEU A 24 23.28 -8.39 7.74
N THR A 25 24.43 -8.31 8.42
CA THR A 25 25.68 -7.84 7.80
C THR A 25 26.19 -8.79 6.71
N GLY A 26 26.00 -10.10 6.88
CA GLY A 26 26.27 -11.11 5.86
C GLY A 26 25.37 -10.97 4.64
N ALA A 27 24.06 -10.79 4.84
CA ALA A 27 23.10 -10.58 3.76
C ALA A 27 23.40 -9.28 2.98
N LEU A 28 23.73 -8.19 3.68
CA LEU A 28 24.14 -6.92 3.06
C LEU A 28 25.39 -7.05 2.17
N ALA A 29 26.26 -8.04 2.42
CA ALA A 29 27.46 -8.30 1.63
C ALA A 29 27.20 -9.14 0.36
N LEU A 30 26.02 -9.74 0.23
CA LEU A 30 25.63 -10.47 -0.98
C LEU A 30 25.38 -9.51 -2.16
N PRO A 31 25.57 -9.98 -3.41
CA PRO A 31 25.10 -9.24 -4.60
C PRO A 31 23.59 -9.00 -4.56
N SER A 32 23.12 -7.95 -5.23
CA SER A 32 21.69 -7.68 -5.37
C SER A 32 20.95 -8.87 -5.97
N GLY A 33 19.85 -9.28 -5.33
CA GLY A 33 19.06 -10.44 -5.73
C GLY A 33 18.08 -10.88 -4.63
N ALA A 34 17.25 -11.88 -4.94
CA ALA A 34 16.23 -12.39 -4.04
C ALA A 34 16.81 -12.86 -2.69
N ASP A 35 17.91 -13.64 -2.74
CA ASP A 35 18.57 -14.16 -1.54
C ASP A 35 19.09 -13.05 -0.60
N ARG A 36 19.60 -11.95 -1.18
CA ARG A 36 20.00 -10.75 -0.42
C ARG A 36 18.81 -10.11 0.26
N ASN A 37 17.74 -9.86 -0.49
CA ASN A 37 16.57 -9.13 -0.01
C ASN A 37 15.81 -9.92 1.07
N GLU A 38 15.69 -11.24 0.90
CA GLU A 38 15.11 -12.14 1.90
C GLU A 38 15.97 -12.20 3.17
N GLY A 39 17.30 -12.36 3.01
CA GLY A 39 18.24 -12.37 4.13
C GLY A 39 18.21 -11.08 4.95
N ILE A 40 18.19 -9.92 4.28
CA ILE A 40 18.07 -8.62 4.95
C ILE A 40 16.75 -8.51 5.69
N SER A 41 15.62 -8.80 5.02
CA SER A 41 14.30 -8.67 5.61
C SER A 41 14.11 -9.55 6.84
N SER A 42 14.54 -10.81 6.76
CA SER A 42 14.44 -11.78 7.85
C SER A 42 15.28 -11.36 9.06
N ALA A 43 16.57 -11.08 8.85
CA ALA A 43 17.49 -10.69 9.92
C ALA A 43 17.08 -9.36 10.56
N TRP A 44 16.60 -8.41 9.76
CA TRP A 44 16.12 -7.11 10.25
C TRP A 44 14.91 -7.24 11.17
N TRP A 45 13.91 -8.06 10.82
CA TRP A 45 12.73 -8.27 11.67
C TRP A 45 13.07 -8.94 13.00
N GLN A 46 13.92 -9.97 12.98
CA GLN A 46 14.34 -10.66 14.20
C GLN A 46 15.13 -9.71 15.11
N LEU A 47 16.06 -8.95 14.54
CA LEU A 47 16.88 -8.02 15.29
C LEU A 47 16.07 -6.88 15.89
N THR A 48 15.19 -6.26 15.10
CA THR A 48 14.31 -5.17 15.55
C THR A 48 13.41 -5.62 16.69
N GLY A 49 12.85 -6.83 16.61
CA GLY A 49 12.02 -7.38 17.68
C GLY A 49 12.76 -7.50 19.01
N LEU A 50 14.03 -7.88 18.98
CA LEU A 50 14.87 -8.00 20.18
C LEU A 50 15.32 -6.63 20.71
N THR A 51 15.77 -5.73 19.83
CA THR A 51 16.28 -4.42 20.26
C THR A 51 15.17 -3.51 20.79
N GLN A 52 13.93 -3.64 20.30
CA GLN A 52 12.79 -2.90 20.82
C GLN A 52 12.44 -3.21 22.28
N LEU A 53 12.92 -4.33 22.83
CA LEU A 53 12.69 -4.68 24.24
C LEU A 53 13.19 -3.59 25.22
N VAL A 54 14.15 -2.76 24.80
CA VAL A 54 14.64 -1.63 25.61
C VAL A 54 13.62 -0.52 25.80
N HIS A 55 12.61 -0.43 24.94
CA HIS A 55 11.55 0.57 24.99
C HIS A 55 10.32 0.13 25.77
N PHE A 56 10.25 -1.16 26.10
CA PHE A 56 9.17 -1.74 26.89
C PHE A 56 9.60 -1.94 28.35
N ASP A 57 8.63 -2.12 29.24
CA ASP A 57 8.89 -2.58 30.61
C ASP A 57 9.21 -4.08 30.63
N SER A 58 10.32 -4.43 29.98
CA SER A 58 10.78 -5.81 29.75
C SER A 58 11.47 -6.43 30.98
N GLY A 59 11.66 -5.64 32.04
CA GLY A 59 12.39 -6.01 33.25
C GLY A 59 13.91 -6.10 33.06
N LEU A 60 14.43 -5.89 31.85
CA LEU A 60 15.85 -5.99 31.53
C LEU A 60 16.70 -5.08 32.42
N ASP A 61 17.89 -5.56 32.77
CA ASP A 61 18.85 -4.73 33.49
C ASP A 61 19.50 -3.70 32.56
N GLU A 62 20.13 -2.69 33.15
CA GLU A 62 20.69 -1.57 32.38
C GLU A 62 21.86 -1.99 31.49
N ALA A 63 22.65 -2.99 31.90
CA ALA A 63 23.75 -3.51 31.08
C ALA A 63 23.22 -4.17 29.80
N THR A 64 22.19 -5.00 29.92
CA THR A 64 21.53 -5.67 28.80
C THR A 64 20.89 -4.67 27.86
N LYS A 65 20.19 -3.65 28.39
CA LYS A 65 19.62 -2.57 27.57
C LYS A 65 20.71 -1.83 26.79
N GLN A 66 21.82 -1.48 27.42
CA GLN A 66 22.94 -0.81 26.76
C GLN A 66 23.54 -1.66 25.63
N GLU A 67 23.70 -2.97 25.83
CA GLU A 67 24.17 -3.87 24.77
C GLU A 67 23.19 -3.94 23.60
N LEU A 68 21.88 -4.08 23.86
CA LEU A 68 20.87 -4.10 22.80
C LEU A 68 20.83 -2.79 22.01
N VAL A 69 20.96 -1.64 22.67
CA VAL A 69 21.06 -0.32 22.00
C VAL A 69 22.32 -0.24 21.14
N ALA A 70 23.47 -0.72 21.63
CA ALA A 70 24.71 -0.72 20.84
C ALA A 70 24.59 -1.61 19.60
N ILE A 71 23.93 -2.76 19.71
CA ILE A 71 23.65 -3.66 18.59
C ILE A 71 22.72 -2.98 17.58
N ASP A 72 21.66 -2.32 18.04
CA ASP A 72 20.73 -1.57 17.18
C ASP A 72 21.44 -0.46 16.39
N GLN A 73 22.32 0.28 17.04
CA GLN A 73 23.13 1.31 16.39
C GLN A 73 24.07 0.73 15.33
N LEU A 74 24.69 -0.43 15.57
CA LEU A 74 25.53 -1.11 14.58
C LEU A 74 24.70 -1.60 13.39
N ALA A 75 23.48 -2.08 13.63
CA ALA A 75 22.55 -2.49 12.59
C ALA A 75 22.16 -1.30 11.69
N ILE A 76 21.78 -0.18 12.30
CA ILE A 76 21.49 1.08 11.60
C ILE A 76 22.70 1.53 10.80
N GLN A 77 23.91 1.53 11.37
CA GLN A 77 25.12 1.91 10.63
C GLN A 77 25.39 0.99 9.43
N ALA A 78 25.12 -0.31 9.57
CA ALA A 78 25.29 -1.28 8.50
C ALA A 78 24.31 -1.04 7.34
N THR A 79 23.04 -0.74 7.65
CA THR A 79 21.96 -0.49 6.67
C THR A 79 21.90 0.95 6.16
N THR A 80 22.62 1.89 6.78
CA THR A 80 22.71 3.30 6.35
C THR A 80 23.98 3.60 5.55
N LYS A 81 24.76 2.58 5.16
CA LYS A 81 25.81 2.76 4.13
C LYS A 81 25.16 3.34 2.86
N PRO A 82 25.83 4.27 2.15
CA PRO A 82 25.25 5.02 1.01
C PRO A 82 24.76 4.14 -0.16
N ALA A 83 25.07 2.84 -0.16
CA ALA A 83 24.56 1.86 -1.10
C ALA A 83 23.06 1.56 -0.93
N ASP A 84 22.50 1.57 0.30
CA ASP A 84 21.10 1.18 0.51
C ASP A 84 20.12 2.33 0.24
N LYS A 85 20.53 3.59 0.45
CA LYS A 85 19.74 4.75 0.01
C LYS A 85 19.67 4.84 -1.52
N ALA A 86 20.76 4.46 -2.20
CA ALA A 86 20.80 4.32 -3.65
C ALA A 86 20.04 3.08 -4.15
N LEU A 87 19.95 2.00 -3.36
CA LEU A 87 19.22 0.79 -3.71
C LEU A 87 17.70 0.95 -3.54
N MET A 88 17.23 1.59 -2.47
CA MET A 88 15.81 1.93 -2.30
C MET A 88 15.36 2.98 -3.32
N ALA A 89 16.23 3.97 -3.61
CA ALA A 89 16.03 4.84 -4.76
C ALA A 89 15.99 4.03 -6.06
N SER A 90 16.87 3.04 -6.24
CA SER A 90 16.91 2.16 -7.41
C SER A 90 15.68 1.25 -7.56
N GLU A 91 15.06 0.78 -6.48
CA GLU A 91 13.83 -0.03 -6.56
C GLU A 91 12.63 0.85 -6.95
N VAL A 92 12.49 2.03 -6.33
CA VAL A 92 11.46 3.01 -6.70
C VAL A 92 11.68 3.51 -8.14
N ASP A 93 12.93 3.79 -8.53
CA ASP A 93 13.31 4.18 -9.88
C ASP A 93 13.05 3.04 -10.88
N ALA A 94 13.16 1.77 -10.47
CA ALA A 94 12.83 0.62 -11.31
C ALA A 94 11.32 0.49 -11.56
N ASP A 95 10.48 0.71 -10.55
CA ASP A 95 9.02 0.71 -10.70
C ASP A 95 8.55 1.88 -11.59
N ILE A 96 9.15 3.06 -11.39
CA ILE A 96 8.92 4.23 -12.26
C ILE A 96 9.35 3.92 -13.70
N ALA A 97 10.54 3.34 -13.90
CA ALA A 97 11.02 2.95 -15.21
C ALA A 97 10.12 1.90 -15.88
N ALA A 98 9.62 0.93 -15.11
CA ALA A 98 8.68 -0.09 -15.59
C ALA A 98 7.35 0.55 -16.05
N ALA A 99 6.78 1.47 -15.26
CA ALA A 99 5.57 2.20 -15.64
C ALA A 99 5.76 3.06 -16.90
N LEU A 100 6.95 3.67 -17.08
CA LEU A 100 7.28 4.43 -18.28
C LEU A 100 7.50 3.52 -19.51
N ALA A 101 8.06 2.33 -19.31
CA ALA A 101 8.31 1.35 -20.36
C ALA A 101 7.05 0.58 -20.79
N ASP A 102 6.05 0.45 -19.92
CA ASP A 102 4.83 -0.33 -20.17
C ASP A 102 4.06 0.21 -21.39
N PRO A 103 3.95 -0.52 -22.51
CA PRO A 103 3.26 -0.05 -23.72
C PRO A 103 1.75 0.11 -23.52
N THR A 104 1.17 -0.47 -22.47
CA THR A 104 -0.27 -0.37 -22.15
C THR A 104 -0.60 0.85 -21.31
N ALA A 105 0.39 1.43 -20.63
CA ALA A 105 0.20 2.65 -19.87
C ALA A 105 -0.15 3.84 -20.79
N SER A 106 -1.14 4.62 -20.37
CA SER A 106 -1.62 5.75 -21.16
C SER A 106 -0.53 6.80 -21.36
N TYR A 107 -0.54 7.47 -22.52
CA TYR A 107 0.37 8.59 -22.80
C TYR A 107 0.31 9.66 -21.70
N TRP A 108 -0.89 9.97 -21.21
CA TRP A 108 -1.10 10.98 -20.18
C TRP A 108 -0.42 10.61 -18.87
N LEU A 109 -0.51 9.35 -18.43
CA LEU A 109 0.15 8.88 -17.21
C LEU A 109 1.68 8.97 -17.34
N LYS A 110 2.23 8.46 -18.45
CA LYS A 110 3.68 8.51 -18.69
C LYS A 110 4.22 9.94 -18.72
N HIS A 111 3.51 10.82 -19.43
CA HIS A 111 3.90 12.22 -19.54
C HIS A 111 3.81 12.92 -18.17
N SER A 112 2.73 12.70 -17.42
CA SER A 112 2.56 13.29 -16.09
C SER A 112 3.65 12.83 -15.12
N LEU A 113 3.98 11.53 -15.12
CA LEU A 113 5.06 10.98 -14.31
C LEU A 113 6.41 11.59 -14.69
N GLN A 114 6.73 11.68 -15.99
CA GLN A 114 7.97 12.31 -16.47
C GLN A 114 8.10 13.79 -16.06
N GLN A 115 6.99 14.53 -15.98
CA GLN A 115 6.99 15.93 -15.51
C GLN A 115 7.06 16.05 -13.98
N ALA A 116 6.60 15.04 -13.24
CA ALA A 116 6.62 15.03 -11.79
C ALA A 116 8.01 14.70 -11.22
N LEU A 117 8.75 13.76 -11.82
CA LEU A 117 10.06 13.29 -11.35
C LEU A 117 11.12 14.38 -11.08
N PRO A 118 11.25 15.45 -11.89
CA PRO A 118 12.25 16.50 -11.62
C PRO A 118 11.81 17.53 -10.56
N ARG A 119 10.59 17.46 -10.03
CA ARG A 119 10.06 18.43 -9.05
C ARG A 119 10.43 18.06 -7.61
N ASP A 120 10.17 18.98 -6.68
CA ASP A 120 10.17 18.64 -5.25
C ASP A 120 9.14 17.52 -5.00
N PRO A 121 9.54 16.42 -4.32
CA PRO A 121 8.67 15.26 -4.17
C PRO A 121 7.43 15.53 -3.30
N VAL A 122 7.50 16.46 -2.35
CA VAL A 122 6.34 16.81 -1.52
C VAL A 122 5.31 17.55 -2.37
N ASP A 123 5.76 18.49 -3.20
CA ASP A 123 4.88 19.22 -4.12
C ASP A 123 4.27 18.29 -5.18
N ALA A 124 5.07 17.38 -5.74
CA ALA A 124 4.63 16.45 -6.78
C ALA A 124 3.54 15.49 -6.27
N VAL A 125 3.67 14.98 -5.04
CA VAL A 125 2.66 14.10 -4.41
C VAL A 125 1.38 14.88 -4.11
N ASN A 126 1.49 16.07 -3.50
CA ASN A 126 0.32 16.90 -3.20
C ASN A 126 -0.48 17.26 -4.45
N ASP A 127 0.20 17.63 -5.54
CA ASP A 127 -0.45 17.93 -6.81
C ASP A 127 -1.14 16.70 -7.41
N ALA A 128 -0.51 15.52 -7.30
CA ALA A 128 -1.08 14.26 -7.80
C ALA A 128 -2.32 13.83 -7.02
N GLU A 129 -2.32 13.98 -5.69
CA GLU A 129 -3.49 13.74 -4.84
C GLU A 129 -4.65 14.68 -5.22
N TRP A 130 -4.35 15.97 -5.36
CA TRP A 130 -5.36 16.96 -5.75
C TRP A 130 -5.95 16.68 -7.15
N LEU A 131 -5.09 16.30 -8.10
CA LEU A 131 -5.50 15.91 -9.44
C LEU A 131 -6.42 14.68 -9.41
N PHE A 132 -6.06 13.66 -8.62
CA PHE A 132 -6.89 12.47 -8.44
C PHE A 132 -8.27 12.83 -7.87
N GLU A 133 -8.32 13.68 -6.84
CA GLU A 133 -9.59 14.13 -6.27
C GLU A 133 -10.50 14.81 -7.30
N LEU A 134 -9.95 15.71 -8.11
CA LEU A 134 -10.72 16.44 -9.14
C LEU A 134 -11.25 15.49 -10.23
N LEU A 135 -10.40 14.57 -10.70
CA LEU A 135 -10.80 13.57 -11.71
C LEU A 135 -11.86 12.62 -11.16
N ASN A 136 -11.72 12.19 -9.90
CA ASN A 136 -12.67 11.31 -9.24
C ASN A 136 -14.04 11.99 -9.07
N LYS A 137 -14.07 13.26 -8.61
CA LYS A 137 -15.30 14.05 -8.51
C LYS A 137 -16.03 14.13 -9.85
N ARG A 138 -15.32 14.46 -10.93
CA ARG A 138 -15.88 14.52 -12.28
C ARG A 138 -16.40 13.15 -12.75
N CYS A 139 -15.65 12.07 -12.49
CA CYS A 139 -16.04 10.71 -12.87
C CYS A 139 -17.37 10.32 -12.22
N VAL A 140 -17.49 10.55 -10.90
CA VAL A 140 -18.72 10.28 -10.15
C VAL A 140 -19.90 11.07 -10.71
N GLU A 141 -19.73 12.37 -10.96
CA GLU A 141 -20.79 13.21 -11.54
C GLU A 141 -21.25 12.73 -12.91
N GLN A 142 -20.31 12.32 -13.78
CA GLN A 142 -20.62 11.83 -15.12
C GLN A 142 -21.36 10.49 -15.09
N LEU A 143 -20.95 9.56 -14.22
CA LEU A 143 -21.63 8.27 -14.06
C LEU A 143 -23.02 8.40 -13.41
N GLN A 144 -23.25 9.45 -12.61
CA GLN A 144 -24.56 9.74 -12.02
C GLN A 144 -25.52 10.44 -13.00
N HIS A 145 -25.01 11.10 -14.04
CA HIS A 145 -25.81 11.80 -15.06
C HIS A 145 -26.26 10.94 -16.25
N GLU A 146 -25.82 9.69 -16.35
CA GLU A 146 -26.45 8.71 -17.24
C GLU A 146 -27.81 8.29 -16.66
N ALA A 147 -28.84 9.12 -16.91
CA ALA A 147 -30.22 8.68 -16.74
C ALA A 147 -30.45 7.43 -17.63
N PRO A 148 -31.18 6.41 -17.16
CA PRO A 148 -31.51 5.26 -18.01
C PRO A 148 -32.19 5.78 -19.28
N PRO A 149 -31.90 5.19 -20.46
CA PRO A 149 -32.52 5.63 -21.70
C PRO A 149 -34.05 5.59 -21.52
N SER A 150 -34.72 6.70 -21.86
CA SER A 150 -36.19 6.77 -21.90
C SER A 150 -36.68 5.65 -22.81
N MET A 151 -37.37 4.68 -22.24
CA MET A 151 -37.92 3.55 -22.99
C MET A 151 -39.37 3.89 -23.31
N GLU A 152 -39.57 4.50 -24.47
CA GLU A 152 -40.91 4.82 -24.97
C GLU A 152 -41.57 3.55 -25.54
N MET A 153 -42.77 3.23 -25.05
CA MET A 153 -43.65 2.23 -25.65
C MET A 153 -44.91 2.90 -26.20
N GLU A 154 -45.32 2.50 -27.39
CA GLU A 154 -46.61 2.89 -27.97
C GLU A 154 -47.71 1.92 -27.53
N PHE A 155 -48.67 2.42 -26.76
CA PHE A 155 -49.87 1.69 -26.41
C PHE A 155 -51.05 2.16 -27.26
N ARG A 156 -51.76 1.21 -27.88
CA ARG A 156 -52.98 1.49 -28.64
C ARG A 156 -54.20 1.20 -27.78
N SER A 157 -54.97 2.24 -27.47
CA SER A 157 -56.22 2.12 -26.74
C SER A 157 -57.35 1.55 -27.61
N ALA A 158 -58.34 0.93 -26.97
CA ALA A 158 -59.49 0.30 -27.65
C ALA A 158 -60.34 1.28 -28.48
N ASN A 159 -60.24 2.59 -28.20
CA ASN A 159 -60.89 3.65 -28.98
C ASN A 159 -60.07 4.07 -30.23
N GLY A 160 -58.98 3.38 -30.55
CA GLY A 160 -58.13 3.63 -31.72
C GLY A 160 -57.03 4.68 -31.50
N THR A 161 -56.93 5.26 -30.31
CA THR A 161 -55.91 6.28 -29.98
C THR A 161 -54.59 5.60 -29.61
N THR A 162 -53.47 6.05 -30.19
CA THR A 162 -52.12 5.64 -29.76
C THR A 162 -51.57 6.66 -28.76
N THR A 163 -51.06 6.17 -27.63
CA THR A 163 -50.38 6.98 -26.62
C THR A 163 -48.96 6.48 -26.46
N GLN A 164 -47.98 7.39 -26.51
CA GLN A 164 -46.59 7.11 -26.15
C GLN A 164 -46.41 7.29 -24.65
N ILE A 165 -45.80 6.30 -24.00
CA ILE A 165 -45.57 6.29 -22.56
C ILE A 165 -44.09 6.00 -22.31
N ASP A 166 -43.41 6.87 -21.56
CA ASP A 166 -42.08 6.60 -21.01
C ASP A 166 -42.22 5.72 -19.77
N ILE A 167 -41.91 4.43 -19.91
CA ILE A 167 -42.12 3.44 -18.84
C ILE A 167 -41.19 3.66 -17.64
N THR A 168 -40.15 4.49 -17.76
CA THR A 168 -39.24 4.80 -16.64
C THR A 168 -39.86 5.77 -15.64
N GLN A 169 -40.92 6.48 -16.04
CA GLN A 169 -41.63 7.49 -15.23
C GLN A 169 -42.98 6.98 -14.70
N VAL A 170 -43.40 5.76 -15.05
CA VAL A 170 -44.71 5.20 -14.66
C VAL A 170 -44.56 4.31 -13.43
N ALA A 171 -45.29 4.61 -12.36
CA ALA A 171 -45.40 3.72 -11.22
C ALA A 171 -46.09 2.41 -11.64
N PRO A 172 -45.55 1.22 -11.32
CA PRO A 172 -46.14 -0.04 -11.75
C PRO A 172 -47.49 -0.27 -11.07
N VAL A 173 -48.56 -0.28 -11.85
CA VAL A 173 -49.91 -0.64 -11.39
C VAL A 173 -50.21 -2.05 -11.90
N ILE A 174 -50.29 -3.02 -10.99
CA ILE A 174 -50.78 -4.37 -11.30
C ILE A 174 -52.26 -4.43 -10.92
N GLU A 175 -53.15 -4.32 -11.91
CA GLU A 175 -54.56 -4.64 -11.67
C GLU A 175 -54.77 -6.16 -11.79
N LEU A 176 -55.00 -6.81 -10.65
CA LEU A 176 -55.47 -8.19 -10.61
C LEU A 176 -56.93 -8.23 -11.07
N GLY A 177 -57.15 -8.48 -12.35
CA GLY A 177 -58.48 -8.64 -12.94
C GLY A 177 -59.32 -9.64 -12.13
N GLY A 178 -60.51 -9.20 -11.72
CA GLY A 178 -61.39 -9.93 -10.80
C GLY A 178 -61.63 -11.37 -11.23
N PHE A 179 -61.01 -12.30 -10.50
CA PHE A 179 -61.34 -13.72 -10.56
C PHE A 179 -62.75 -13.88 -9.97
N LYS A 180 -63.74 -14.19 -10.82
CA LYS A 180 -65.01 -14.71 -10.32
C LYS A 180 -64.74 -16.11 -9.77
N ALA A 181 -65.03 -16.29 -8.48
CA ALA A 181 -65.04 -17.58 -7.80
C ALA A 181 -66.09 -18.53 -8.40
#